data_AF-A0A954BHE0-F1
#
_entry.id   AF-A0A954BHE0-F1
#
_cell.length_a   1.000
_cell.length_b   1.000
_cell.length_c   1.000
_cell.angle_alpha   90.00
_cell.angle_beta   90.00
_cell.angle_gamma   90.00
#
_symmetry.space_group_name_H-M   'P 1'
#
loop_
_entity.id
_entity.type
_entity.pdbx_description
1 polymer ?
#
loop_
_entity_poly.entity_id
_entity_poly.type
_entity_poly.pdbx_seq_one_letter_code
_entity_poly.pdbx_strand_id
1 'polypeptide(L)'
;MTLAELGSELGISHQQLQKYETGTNRLSAGMLSNVSDVLRVPIEELFEDTTGKKGGAPDPQEKARNECHALINRTNSPEKLSAMARVLKALATD
;
A
#
# COMPACT_ATOMS: atom_id res chain seq x y z
N MET A 1 9.69 -18.18 -10.44
CA MET A 1 8.45 -18.85 -10.05
C MET A 1 7.52 -18.88 -11.26
N THR A 2 7.13 -20.06 -11.72
CA THR A 2 6.10 -20.25 -12.76
C THR A 2 4.71 -20.24 -12.11
N LEU A 3 3.64 -20.09 -12.92
CA LEU A 3 2.26 -20.23 -12.44
C LEU A 3 2.00 -21.61 -11.81
N ALA A 4 2.59 -22.67 -12.35
CA ALA A 4 2.46 -24.00 -11.78
C ALA A 4 3.12 -24.10 -10.38
N GLU A 5 4.28 -23.48 -10.21
CA GLU A 5 4.99 -23.41 -8.92
C GLU A 5 4.20 -22.58 -7.90
N LEU A 6 3.70 -21.40 -8.28
CA LEU A 6 2.87 -20.55 -7.42
C LEU A 6 1.57 -21.27 -7.01
N GLY A 7 0.93 -21.97 -7.94
CA GLY A 7 -0.26 -22.76 -7.64
C GLY A 7 0.05 -23.85 -6.62
N SER A 8 1.17 -24.55 -6.78
CA SER A 8 1.62 -25.58 -5.84
C SER A 8 1.91 -25.02 -4.44
N GLU A 9 2.54 -23.84 -4.33
CA GLU A 9 2.78 -23.20 -3.03
C GLU A 9 1.48 -22.71 -2.36
N LEU A 10 0.51 -22.29 -3.15
CA LEU A 10 -0.82 -21.87 -2.67
C LEU A 10 -1.79 -23.05 -2.44
N GLY A 11 -1.38 -24.29 -2.73
CA GLY A 11 -2.23 -25.47 -2.62
C GLY A 11 -3.40 -25.50 -3.62
N ILE A 12 -3.29 -24.80 -4.75
CA ILE A 12 -4.31 -24.74 -5.81
C ILE A 12 -3.79 -25.28 -7.14
N SER A 13 -4.68 -25.77 -7.99
CA SER A 13 -4.28 -26.25 -9.31
C SER A 13 -3.81 -25.10 -10.21
N HIS A 14 -2.91 -25.40 -11.15
CA HIS A 14 -2.46 -24.45 -12.18
C HIS A 14 -3.64 -23.83 -12.94
N GLN A 15 -4.65 -24.63 -13.31
CA GLN A 15 -5.85 -24.13 -13.98
C GLN A 15 -6.66 -23.16 -13.10
N GLN A 16 -6.65 -23.36 -11.78
CA GLN A 16 -7.37 -22.49 -10.86
C GLN A 16 -6.65 -21.16 -10.66
N LEU A 17 -5.32 -21.20 -10.53
CA LEU A 17 -4.51 -19.98 -10.51
C LEU A 17 -4.64 -19.21 -11.83
N GLN A 18 -4.67 -19.89 -12.98
CA GLN A 18 -4.91 -19.26 -14.28
C GLN A 18 -6.29 -18.59 -14.36
N LYS A 19 -7.33 -19.17 -13.73
CA LYS A 19 -8.65 -18.53 -13.63
C LYS A 19 -8.64 -17.27 -12.76
N TYR A 20 -7.78 -17.21 -11.76
CA TYR A 20 -7.58 -16.01 -10.94
C TYR A 20 -6.79 -14.94 -11.69
N GLU A 21 -5.72 -15.32 -12.38
CA GLU A 21 -4.89 -14.42 -13.19
C GLU A 21 -5.69 -13.78 -14.33
N THR A 22 -6.55 -14.57 -14.99
CA THR A 22 -7.42 -14.08 -16.08
C THR A 22 -8.68 -13.36 -15.58
N GLY A 23 -8.91 -13.31 -14.26
CA GLY A 23 -10.08 -12.66 -13.67
C GLY A 23 -11.41 -13.38 -13.90
N THR A 24 -11.39 -14.60 -14.46
CA THR A 24 -12.60 -15.43 -14.66
C THR A 24 -13.21 -15.82 -13.31
N ASN A 25 -12.35 -16.06 -12.31
CA ASN A 25 -12.75 -16.26 -10.91
C ASN A 25 -12.21 -15.13 -10.04
N ARG A 26 -13.01 -14.69 -9.07
CA ARG A 26 -12.55 -13.73 -8.05
C ARG A 26 -11.75 -14.44 -6.96
N LEU A 27 -10.65 -13.82 -6.55
CA LEU A 27 -9.90 -14.19 -5.35
C LEU A 27 -10.62 -13.69 -4.10
N SER A 28 -10.64 -14.50 -3.03
CA SER A 28 -11.05 -14.03 -1.71
C SER A 28 -9.93 -13.20 -1.06
N ALA A 29 -10.28 -12.33 -0.10
CA ALA A 29 -9.29 -11.53 0.61
C ALA A 29 -8.22 -12.40 1.32
N GLY A 30 -8.61 -13.54 1.88
CA GLY A 30 -7.67 -14.49 2.49
C GLY A 30 -6.71 -15.12 1.49
N MET A 31 -7.19 -15.49 0.29
CA MET A 31 -6.31 -16.00 -0.77
C MET A 31 -5.36 -14.92 -1.29
N LEU A 32 -5.81 -13.67 -1.37
CA LEU A 32 -4.96 -12.56 -1.78
C LEU A 32 -3.81 -12.32 -0.78
N SER A 33 -4.09 -12.42 0.53
CA SER A 33 -3.06 -12.37 1.59
C SER A 33 -2.06 -13.52 1.47
N ASN A 34 -2.52 -14.73 1.19
CA ASN A 34 -1.61 -15.86 0.99
C ASN A 34 -0.71 -15.67 -0.24
N VAL A 35 -1.25 -15.06 -1.31
CA VAL A 35 -0.48 -14.72 -2.52
C VAL A 35 0.61 -13.68 -2.20
N SER A 36 0.31 -12.65 -1.40
CA SER A 36 1.32 -11.66 -0.98
C SER A 36 2.43 -12.29 -0.14
N ASP A 37 2.08 -13.22 0.77
CA ASP A 37 3.05 -13.92 1.61
C ASP A 37 4.00 -14.80 0.78
N VAL A 38 3.46 -15.55 -0.19
CA VAL A 38 4.24 -16.40 -1.10
C VAL A 38 5.16 -15.57 -2.01
N LEU A 39 4.63 -14.47 -2.56
CA LEU A 39 5.40 -13.55 -3.40
C LEU A 39 6.38 -12.68 -2.61
N ARG A 40 6.26 -12.65 -1.27
CA ARG A 40 7.03 -11.79 -0.36
C ARG A 40 6.95 -10.31 -0.73
N VAL A 41 5.78 -9.88 -1.18
CA VAL A 41 5.47 -8.48 -1.47
C VAL A 41 4.41 -7.99 -0.49
N PRO A 42 4.41 -6.71 -0.10
CA PRO A 42 3.29 -6.11 0.61
C PRO A 42 1.98 -6.33 -0.15
N ILE A 43 0.90 -6.64 0.56
CA ILE A 43 -0.41 -6.93 -0.06
C ILE A 43 -0.93 -5.75 -0.89
N GLU A 44 -0.51 -4.53 -0.53
CA GLU A 44 -0.81 -3.28 -1.24
C GLU A 44 -0.28 -3.27 -2.68
N GLU A 45 0.83 -3.96 -2.97
CA GLU A 45 1.39 -4.04 -4.32
C GLU A 45 0.54 -4.90 -5.27
N LEU A 46 -0.33 -5.77 -4.74
CA LEU A 46 -1.25 -6.60 -5.53
C LEU A 46 -2.51 -5.83 -5.97
N PHE A 47 -2.75 -4.67 -5.38
CA PHE A 47 -3.85 -3.79 -5.78
C PHE A 47 -3.29 -2.75 -6.75
N GLU A 48 -3.68 -2.87 -8.01
CA GLU A 48 -3.55 -1.75 -8.95
C GLU A 48 -4.35 -0.59 -8.37
N ASP A 49 -3.73 0.57 -8.20
CA ASP A 49 -4.22 1.66 -7.37
C ASP A 49 -5.62 2.15 -7.85
N THR A 50 -6.68 1.51 -7.36
CA THR A 50 -8.06 1.87 -7.70
C THR A 50 -8.46 3.20 -7.03
N THR A 51 -7.57 3.80 -6.25
CA THR A 51 -7.75 5.14 -5.66
C THR A 51 -7.14 6.25 -6.52
N GLY A 52 -6.61 5.94 -7.70
CA GLY A 52 -6.12 6.98 -8.62
C GLY A 52 -4.74 7.52 -8.26
N LYS A 53 -3.99 6.86 -7.37
CA LYS A 53 -2.54 7.06 -7.31
C LYS A 53 -1.87 6.19 -8.37
N LYS A 54 -1.97 6.68 -9.61
CA LYS A 54 -1.03 6.27 -10.65
C LYS A 54 0.39 6.39 -10.09
N GLY A 55 1.25 5.45 -10.48
CA GLY A 55 2.70 5.66 -10.59
C GLY A 55 3.08 6.78 -11.57
N GLY A 56 2.46 7.95 -11.43
CA GLY A 56 3.00 9.23 -11.83
C GLY A 56 3.79 9.81 -10.65
N ALA A 57 4.68 10.76 -10.93
CA ALA A 57 5.50 11.43 -9.91
C ALA A 57 4.69 11.67 -8.62
N PRO A 58 5.24 11.34 -7.43
CA PRO A 58 4.45 11.36 -6.20
C PRO A 58 3.81 12.73 -6.07
N ASP A 59 2.49 12.74 -5.84
CA ASP A 59 1.70 13.96 -5.70
C ASP A 59 2.48 14.94 -4.82
N PRO A 60 2.77 16.16 -5.27
CA PRO A 60 3.49 17.14 -4.47
C PRO A 60 2.90 17.29 -3.06
N GLN A 61 1.58 17.12 -2.89
CA GLN A 61 0.93 17.14 -1.59
C GLN A 61 1.23 15.88 -0.76
N GLU A 62 1.31 14.71 -1.40
CA GLU A 62 1.72 13.47 -0.75
C GLU A 62 3.18 13.51 -0.29
N LYS A 63 4.09 14.03 -1.12
CA LYS A 63 5.49 14.23 -0.70
C LYS A 63 5.57 15.16 0.51
N ALA A 64 4.88 16.29 0.47
CA ALA A 64 4.84 17.24 1.57
C ALA A 64 4.23 16.61 2.85
N ARG A 65 3.19 15.78 2.72
CA ARG A 65 2.61 15.04 3.85
C ARG A 65 3.59 14.03 4.44
N ASN A 66 4.30 13.30 3.60
CA ASN A 66 5.29 12.30 4.03
C ASN A 66 6.48 12.95 4.74
N GLU A 67 6.97 14.09 4.23
CA GLU A 67 8.03 14.88 4.87
C GLU A 67 7.58 15.43 6.24
N CYS A 68 6.37 15.99 6.33
CA CYS A 68 5.79 16.43 7.59
C CYS A 68 5.69 15.29 8.60
N HIS A 69 5.22 14.12 8.17
CA HIS A 69 5.09 12.95 9.04
C HIS A 69 6.45 12.44 9.54
N ALA A 70 7.48 12.44 8.68
CA ALA A 70 8.84 12.09 9.06
C ALA A 70 9.43 13.06 10.09
N LEU A 71 9.19 14.37 9.95
CA LEU A 71 9.64 15.38 10.91
C LEU A 71 8.94 15.26 12.26
N ILE A 72 7.64 14.94 12.26
CA ILE A 72 6.85 14.70 13.47
C ILE A 72 7.40 13.48 14.23
N ASN A 73 7.60 12.35 13.55
CA ASN A 73 8.09 11.13 14.18
C ASN A 73 9.53 11.25 14.71
N ARG A 74 10.32 12.16 14.15
CA ARG A 74 11.69 12.43 14.61
C ARG A 74 11.74 13.40 15.80
N THR A 75 10.63 14.08 16.11
CA THR A 75 10.58 15.10 17.17
C THR A 75 9.92 14.54 18.43
N ASN A 76 10.71 14.16 19.42
CA ASN A 76 10.22 13.63 20.70
C ASN A 76 9.88 14.70 21.76
N SER A 77 9.82 15.99 21.38
CA SER A 77 9.47 17.08 22.30
C SER A 77 8.01 17.48 22.14
N PRO A 78 7.15 17.29 23.16
CA PRO A 78 5.72 17.57 23.06
C PRO A 78 5.42 19.07 22.88
N GLU A 79 6.25 19.94 23.47
CA GLU A 79 6.14 21.40 23.34
C GLU A 79 6.37 21.86 21.90
N LYS A 80 7.38 21.28 21.23
CA LYS A 80 7.70 21.57 19.83
C LYS A 80 6.61 21.07 18.89
N LEU A 81 6.09 19.85 19.11
CA LEU A 81 4.97 19.32 18.34
C LEU A 81 3.70 20.19 18.49
N SER A 82 3.42 20.67 19.70
CA SER A 82 2.29 21.58 19.95
C SER A 82 2.46 22.92 19.21
N ALA A 83 3.66 23.50 19.23
CA ALA A 83 3.96 24.71 18.49
C ALA A 83 3.80 24.52 16.97
N MET A 84 4.29 23.41 16.42
CA MET A 84 4.13 23.06 15.00
C MET A 84 2.65 22.92 14.62
N ALA A 85 1.85 22.22 15.43
CA ALA A 85 0.41 22.07 15.19
C ALA A 85 -0.33 23.42 15.20
N ARG A 86 0.05 24.35 16.09
CA ARG A 86 -0.52 25.70 16.14
C ARG A 86 -0.22 26.51 14.88
N VAL A 87 1.02 26.45 14.39
CA VAL A 87 1.41 27.15 13.15
C VAL A 87 0.67 26.57 11.95
N LEU A 88 0.61 25.25 11.81
CA LEU A 88 -0.13 24.59 10.73
C LEU A 88 -1.62 24.96 10.75
N LYS A 89 -2.23 25.03 11.95
CA LYS A 89 -3.64 25.43 12.10
C LYS A 89 -3.86 26.89 11.69
N ALA A 90 -2.96 27.81 12.06
CA ALA A 90 -3.04 29.21 11.67
C ALA A 90 -2.96 29.38 10.14
N LEU A 91 -2.00 28.70 9.50
CA LEU A 91 -1.82 28.73 8.04
C LEU A 91 -2.98 28.09 7.26
N ALA A 92 -3.74 27.19 7.87
CA ALA A 92 -4.89 26.54 7.25
C ALA A 92 -6.22 27.32 7.41
N THR A 93 -6.20 28.45 8.14
CA THR A 93 -7.40 29.25 8.42
C THR A 93 -7.52 30.48 7.51
N ASP A 94 -6.51 30.78 6.70
CA ASP A 94 -6.54 31.80 5.63
C ASP A 94 -6.95 31.20 4.27
#